data_AF-N9CT97-F1
#
_entry.id   AF-N9CT97-F1
#
_cell.length_a   1.000
_cell.length_b   1.000
_cell.length_c   1.000
_cell.angle_alpha   90.00
_cell.angle_beta   90.00
_cell.angle_gamma   90.00
#
_symmetry.space_group_name_H-M   'P 1'
#
loop_
_entity.id
_entity.type
_entity.pdbx_description
1 polymer ?
#
loop_
_entity_poly.entity_id
_entity_poly.type
_entity_poly.pdbx_seq_one_letter_code
_entity_poly.pdbx_strand_id
1 'polypeptide(L)'
;MTDQTALKIEQDDSNRPRKALIDNIKICEERRIDLSIVEEIFEKEGVDVIHRWSSLTAAAASCGDDAASNITEKVDKLLTNHILYDDKLIMIFDRLLDGESDEFNNAFSEVYSVDDAFEDSEYIADSSYDVGNDVSIYCFQIIREISERKELTESDLGELASVLDKYNRVIGYRPVKVTCYDAVIVDTKNNRVILQLDLGSIVLANAVDKFFHKLITSINKAFDVAGVTNCRLPEKAQFENLYNAIQKFYDNDEGEVTSASFSTSKNNHHETLRDRARDIRKAEYHLRGKAAEEALGGKIRPYRISKRFERVTNKWPQVYAGIHYRYFNKPGLKSLYEAHIFDIKSYKDYSFIIDKILANR
;
A
#
# COMPACT_ATOMS: atom_id res chain seq x y z
N MET A 1 -6.72 -32.93 56.47
CA MET A 1 -7.08 -31.51 56.67
C MET A 1 -5.79 -30.75 56.93
N THR A 2 -5.26 -30.15 55.87
CA THR A 2 -4.17 -29.17 55.91
C THR A 2 -4.30 -28.36 54.62
N ASP A 3 -4.52 -27.07 54.78
CA ASP A 3 -4.67 -26.07 53.74
C ASP A 3 -3.49 -26.06 52.76
N GLN A 4 -3.80 -25.99 51.47
CA GLN A 4 -2.93 -25.36 50.48
C GLN A 4 -3.72 -24.22 49.82
N THR A 5 -3.42 -23.03 50.30
CA THR A 5 -3.84 -21.74 49.76
C THR A 5 -3.30 -21.61 48.34
N ALA A 6 -4.18 -21.74 47.34
CA ALA A 6 -3.85 -21.35 45.97
C ALA A 6 -3.75 -19.82 45.94
N LEU A 7 -2.55 -19.30 45.70
CA LEU A 7 -2.28 -17.91 45.36
C LEU A 7 -3.13 -17.53 44.13
N LYS A 8 -4.22 -16.82 44.38
CA LYS A 8 -4.84 -15.99 43.34
C LYS A 8 -3.89 -14.84 43.06
N ILE A 9 -3.13 -14.95 41.98
CA ILE A 9 -2.53 -13.78 41.35
C ILE A 9 -3.72 -13.06 40.69
N GLU A 10 -4.21 -12.01 41.35
CA GLU A 10 -5.01 -10.99 40.67
C GLU A 10 -4.09 -10.31 39.65
N GLN A 11 -4.11 -10.81 38.41
CA GLN A 11 -3.66 -10.00 37.28
C GLN A 11 -4.80 -9.04 36.95
N ASP A 12 -4.51 -7.78 37.21
CA ASP A 12 -5.36 -6.63 36.93
C ASP A 12 -5.78 -6.60 35.45
N ASP A 13 -7.03 -6.96 35.18
CA ASP A 13 -7.64 -7.03 33.84
C ASP A 13 -7.78 -5.62 33.20
N SER A 14 -7.57 -4.55 33.97
CA SER A 14 -7.63 -3.14 33.51
C SER A 14 -6.47 -2.74 32.57
N ASN A 15 -5.43 -3.57 32.46
CA ASN A 15 -4.22 -3.23 31.69
C ASN A 15 -4.18 -3.83 30.27
N ARG A 16 -5.13 -4.70 29.91
CA ARG A 16 -5.19 -5.34 28.58
C ARG A 16 -5.50 -4.37 27.43
N PRO A 17 -6.47 -3.44 27.55
CA PRO A 17 -6.79 -2.51 26.45
C PRO A 17 -5.61 -1.57 26.13
N ARG A 18 -4.93 -1.08 27.17
CA ARG A 18 -3.80 -0.15 27.02
C ARG A 18 -2.60 -0.79 26.34
N LYS A 19 -2.30 -2.05 26.66
CA LYS A 19 -1.23 -2.79 26.00
C LYS A 19 -1.53 -2.98 24.50
N ALA A 20 -2.74 -3.42 24.17
CA ALA A 20 -3.16 -3.60 22.78
C ALA A 20 -3.08 -2.28 21.98
N LEU A 21 -3.53 -1.16 22.58
CA LEU A 21 -3.41 0.16 21.95
C LEU A 21 -1.94 0.54 21.69
N ILE A 22 -1.07 0.38 22.68
CA ILE A 22 0.37 0.69 22.53
C ILE A 22 1.00 -0.17 21.42
N ASP A 23 0.66 -1.45 21.36
CA ASP A 23 1.17 -2.34 20.33
C ASP A 23 0.65 -1.95 18.94
N ASN A 24 -0.63 -1.60 18.81
CA ASN A 24 -1.20 -1.10 17.55
C ASN A 24 -0.56 0.23 17.10
N ILE A 25 -0.20 1.14 18.01
CA ILE A 25 0.51 2.38 17.67
C ILE A 25 1.88 2.08 17.08
N LYS A 26 2.63 1.13 17.66
CA LYS A 26 3.93 0.71 17.11
C LYS A 26 3.79 0.11 15.72
N ILE A 27 2.74 -0.71 15.49
CA ILE A 27 2.48 -1.25 14.15
C ILE A 27 2.16 -0.11 13.16
N CYS A 28 1.42 0.92 13.57
CA CYS A 28 1.18 2.10 12.73
C CYS A 28 2.49 2.81 12.33
N GLU A 29 3.42 2.97 13.28
CA GLU A 29 4.76 3.54 13.03
C GLU A 29 5.56 2.67 12.05
N GLU A 30 5.63 1.36 12.28
CA GLU A 30 6.35 0.40 11.43
C GLU A 30 5.80 0.39 9.99
N ARG A 31 4.48 0.52 9.85
CA ARG A 31 3.78 0.59 8.57
C ARG A 31 3.81 1.97 7.92
N ARG A 32 4.48 2.95 8.54
CA ARG A 32 4.64 4.34 8.04
C ARG A 32 3.32 5.06 7.81
N ILE A 33 2.30 4.75 8.61
CA ILE A 33 1.08 5.53 8.64
C ILE A 33 1.43 6.96 9.09
N ASP A 34 0.86 7.98 8.44
CA ASP A 34 1.14 9.37 8.81
C ASP A 34 0.74 9.61 10.28
N LEU A 35 1.71 10.09 11.06
CA LEU A 35 1.58 10.35 12.48
C LEU A 35 0.38 11.26 12.78
N SER A 36 0.11 12.26 11.93
CA SER A 36 -1.01 13.19 12.09
C SER A 36 -2.38 12.51 12.03
N ILE A 37 -2.51 11.39 11.31
CA ILE A 37 -3.76 10.62 11.23
C ILE A 37 -4.03 9.95 12.59
N VAL A 38 -3.00 9.42 13.24
CA VAL A 38 -3.13 8.77 14.55
C VAL A 38 -3.37 9.81 15.63
N GLU A 39 -2.71 10.97 15.55
CA GLU A 39 -2.96 12.10 16.46
C GLU A 39 -4.39 12.62 16.40
N GLU A 40 -4.95 12.77 15.21
CA GLU A 40 -6.34 13.20 15.03
C GLU A 40 -7.33 12.24 15.74
N ILE A 41 -6.99 10.95 15.87
CA ILE A 41 -7.79 9.99 16.64
C ILE A 41 -7.77 10.32 18.14
N PHE A 42 -6.59 10.64 18.68
CA PHE A 42 -6.41 11.01 20.09
C PHE A 42 -7.10 12.34 20.42
N GLU A 43 -6.89 13.36 19.57
CA GLU A 43 -7.48 14.69 19.75
C GLU A 43 -9.02 14.64 19.76
N LYS A 44 -9.62 13.80 18.90
CA LYS A 44 -11.08 13.59 18.87
C LYS A 44 -11.65 12.98 20.15
N GLU A 45 -10.83 12.27 20.91
CA GLU A 45 -11.18 11.72 22.23
C GLU A 45 -10.74 12.64 23.38
N GLY A 46 -10.30 13.87 23.08
CA GLY A 46 -9.89 14.85 24.08
C GLY A 46 -8.54 14.56 24.74
N VAL A 47 -7.67 13.78 24.07
CA VAL A 47 -6.33 13.46 24.56
C VAL A 47 -5.30 14.27 23.78
N ASP A 48 -4.73 15.28 24.43
CA ASP A 48 -3.69 16.12 23.84
C ASP A 48 -2.37 15.36 23.71
N VAL A 49 -1.79 15.39 22.51
CA VAL A 49 -0.53 14.71 22.20
C VAL A 49 0.43 15.65 21.48
N ILE A 50 1.71 15.58 21.84
CA ILE A 50 2.77 16.27 21.12
C ILE A 50 3.07 15.48 19.85
N HIS A 51 3.46 16.17 18.76
CA HIS A 51 3.68 15.56 17.45
C HIS A 51 4.85 14.56 17.37
N ARG A 52 4.73 13.39 18.02
CA ARG A 52 5.74 12.33 18.18
C ARG A 52 5.09 10.97 18.53
N TRP A 53 5.57 9.88 17.93
CA TRP A 53 5.14 8.49 18.27
C TRP A 53 5.31 8.13 19.76
N SER A 54 6.41 8.57 20.39
CA SER A 54 6.62 8.34 21.83
C SER A 54 5.61 9.07 22.71
N SER A 55 5.04 10.18 22.25
CA SER A 55 3.98 10.90 22.95
C SER A 55 2.64 10.18 22.85
N LEU A 56 2.32 9.59 21.69
CA LEU A 56 1.12 8.76 21.53
C LEU A 56 1.14 7.53 22.46
N THR A 57 2.27 6.84 22.56
CA THR A 57 2.41 5.68 23.45
C THR A 57 2.33 6.06 24.94
N ALA A 58 2.91 7.20 25.34
CA ALA A 58 2.77 7.71 26.70
C ALA A 58 1.32 8.14 27.03
N ALA A 59 0.63 8.76 26.08
CA ALA A 59 -0.76 9.15 26.22
C ALA A 59 -1.69 7.93 26.31
N ALA A 60 -1.47 6.91 25.46
CA ALA A 60 -2.19 5.64 25.52
C ALA A 60 -2.06 4.96 26.90
N ALA A 61 -0.87 5.03 27.51
CA ALA A 61 -0.62 4.46 28.82
C ALA A 61 -1.33 5.19 29.98
N SER A 62 -1.68 6.47 29.80
CA SER A 62 -2.16 7.35 30.89
C SER A 62 -3.58 7.89 30.72
N CYS A 63 -4.17 7.77 29.53
CA CYS A 63 -5.55 8.19 29.28
C CYS A 63 -6.57 7.35 30.07
N GLY A 64 -7.77 7.91 30.27
CA GLY A 64 -8.89 7.23 30.94
C GLY A 64 -9.37 6.02 30.15
N ASP A 65 -9.99 5.04 30.83
CA ASP A 65 -10.37 3.75 30.22
C ASP A 65 -11.32 3.92 29.03
N ASP A 66 -12.31 4.80 29.12
CA ASP A 66 -13.25 5.07 28.02
C ASP A 66 -12.53 5.61 26.78
N ALA A 67 -11.62 6.58 26.96
CA ALA A 67 -10.81 7.12 25.87
C ALA A 67 -9.89 6.05 25.29
N ALA A 68 -9.21 5.26 26.14
CA ALA A 68 -8.35 4.17 25.69
C ALA A 68 -9.13 3.17 24.83
N SER A 69 -10.34 2.78 25.24
CA SER A 69 -11.20 1.86 24.48
C SER A 69 -11.60 2.45 23.11
N ASN A 70 -12.07 3.69 23.08
CA ASN A 70 -12.49 4.35 21.84
C ASN A 70 -11.32 4.55 20.86
N ILE A 71 -10.16 4.97 21.37
CA ILE A 71 -8.94 5.11 20.58
C ILE A 71 -8.53 3.75 20.04
N THR A 72 -8.55 2.69 20.87
CA THR A 72 -8.21 1.32 20.45
C THR A 72 -9.05 0.88 19.25
N GLU A 73 -10.38 1.03 19.32
CA GLU A 73 -11.27 0.67 18.21
C GLU A 73 -10.94 1.43 16.92
N LYS A 74 -10.66 2.74 17.02
CA LYS A 74 -10.36 3.59 15.87
C LYS A 74 -8.99 3.30 15.26
N VAL A 75 -7.97 3.07 16.08
CA VAL A 75 -6.62 2.71 15.63
C VAL A 75 -6.62 1.32 15.01
N ASP A 76 -7.33 0.36 15.61
CA ASP A 76 -7.47 -0.99 15.07
C ASP A 76 -8.14 -0.95 13.69
N LYS A 77 -9.26 -0.23 13.56
CA LYS A 77 -9.93 -0.02 12.29
C LYS A 77 -9.05 0.68 11.26
N LEU A 78 -8.26 1.69 11.66
CA LEU A 78 -7.30 2.36 10.78
C LEU A 78 -6.26 1.35 10.26
N LEU A 79 -5.69 0.56 11.17
CA LEU A 79 -4.66 -0.43 10.88
C LEU A 79 -5.20 -1.52 9.94
N THR A 80 -6.36 -2.11 10.23
CA THR A 80 -7.00 -3.10 9.37
C THR A 80 -7.26 -2.55 7.97
N ASN A 81 -7.81 -1.33 7.85
CA ASN A 81 -8.04 -0.73 6.52
C ASN A 81 -6.73 -0.45 5.78
N HIS A 82 -5.68 0.00 6.49
CA HIS A 82 -4.37 0.22 5.88
C HIS A 82 -3.73 -1.11 5.42
N ILE A 83 -3.88 -2.18 6.20
CA ILE A 83 -3.44 -3.53 5.84
C ILE A 83 -4.18 -4.04 4.60
N LEU A 84 -5.50 -3.88 4.52
CA LEU A 84 -6.28 -4.46 3.43
C LEU A 84 -6.31 -3.63 2.15
N TYR A 85 -6.20 -2.30 2.24
CA TYR A 85 -6.57 -1.43 1.11
C TYR A 85 -5.56 -0.34 0.76
N ASP A 86 -4.80 0.15 1.73
CA ASP A 86 -3.94 1.33 1.53
C ASP A 86 -2.49 0.95 1.22
N ASP A 87 -1.78 1.87 0.57
CA ASP A 87 -0.39 1.72 0.15
C ASP A 87 -0.12 0.36 -0.54
N LYS A 88 -0.83 0.08 -1.63
CA LYS A 88 -0.75 -1.21 -2.35
C LYS A 88 -0.18 -1.05 -3.74
N LEU A 89 0.78 -1.90 -4.10
CA LEU A 89 1.05 -2.19 -5.52
C LEU A 89 0.07 -3.25 -5.98
N ILE A 90 -0.65 -3.00 -7.07
CA ILE A 90 -1.70 -3.89 -7.55
C ILE A 90 -1.46 -4.35 -8.98
N MET A 91 -1.91 -5.57 -9.29
CA MET A 91 -2.09 -6.07 -10.66
C MET A 91 -3.51 -6.61 -10.79
N ILE A 92 -4.23 -6.21 -11.85
CA ILE A 92 -5.64 -6.55 -12.04
C ILE A 92 -5.80 -7.52 -13.21
N PHE A 93 -6.48 -8.64 -12.97
CA PHE A 93 -6.90 -9.59 -13.98
C PHE A 93 -8.42 -9.53 -14.13
N ASP A 94 -8.89 -8.84 -15.17
CA ASP A 94 -10.30 -8.46 -15.41
C ASP A 94 -10.92 -9.26 -16.57
N ARG A 95 -10.54 -10.55 -16.68
CA ARG A 95 -10.87 -11.42 -17.84
C ARG A 95 -11.35 -12.80 -17.43
N LEU A 96 -11.87 -12.95 -16.21
CA LEU A 96 -12.45 -14.21 -15.81
C LEU A 96 -13.76 -14.45 -16.56
N LEU A 97 -13.95 -15.70 -16.96
CA LEU A 97 -15.23 -16.17 -17.48
C LEU A 97 -16.21 -16.42 -16.33
N ASP A 98 -17.50 -16.50 -16.66
CA ASP A 98 -18.55 -16.78 -15.69
C ASP A 98 -18.25 -18.09 -14.94
N GLY A 99 -18.24 -18.03 -13.61
CA GLY A 99 -17.94 -19.16 -12.72
C GLY A 99 -16.47 -19.31 -12.34
N GLU A 100 -15.52 -18.73 -13.08
CA GLU A 100 -14.08 -18.86 -12.75
C GLU A 100 -13.73 -18.14 -11.43
N SER A 101 -14.44 -17.06 -11.07
CA SER A 101 -14.25 -16.40 -9.78
C SER A 101 -14.63 -17.32 -8.60
N ASP A 102 -15.67 -18.14 -8.76
CA ASP A 102 -16.07 -19.10 -7.74
C ASP A 102 -15.05 -20.24 -7.64
N GLU A 103 -14.48 -20.65 -8.77
CA GLU A 103 -13.37 -21.61 -8.79
C GLU A 103 -12.14 -21.08 -8.03
N PHE A 104 -11.79 -19.79 -8.20
CA PHE A 104 -10.73 -19.16 -7.42
C PHE A 104 -11.05 -19.14 -5.93
N ASN A 105 -12.26 -18.76 -5.54
CA ASN A 105 -12.67 -18.77 -4.12
C ASN A 105 -12.56 -20.18 -3.51
N ASN A 106 -13.08 -21.20 -4.20
CA ASN A 106 -12.99 -22.59 -3.75
C ASN A 106 -11.53 -23.05 -3.62
N ALA A 107 -10.68 -22.68 -4.58
CA ALA A 107 -9.27 -23.02 -4.55
C ALA A 107 -8.52 -22.38 -3.38
N PHE A 108 -8.78 -21.11 -3.09
CA PHE A 108 -8.18 -20.46 -1.92
C PHE A 108 -8.74 -21.01 -0.61
N SER A 109 -10.03 -21.33 -0.54
CA SER A 109 -10.60 -22.02 0.63
C SER A 109 -9.93 -23.36 0.89
N GLU A 110 -9.66 -24.14 -0.16
CA GLU A 110 -8.93 -25.41 -0.03
C GLU A 110 -7.50 -25.18 0.47
N VAL A 111 -6.76 -24.22 -0.11
CA VAL A 111 -5.40 -23.87 0.33
C VAL A 111 -5.35 -23.48 1.81
N TYR A 112 -6.32 -22.68 2.28
CA TYR A 112 -6.38 -22.27 3.69
C TYR A 112 -6.79 -23.40 4.64
N SER A 113 -7.29 -24.52 4.11
CA SER A 113 -7.62 -25.72 4.89
C SER A 113 -6.47 -26.73 5.00
N VAL A 114 -5.38 -26.51 4.25
CA VAL A 114 -4.21 -27.38 4.21
C VAL A 114 -3.04 -26.69 4.91
N ASP A 115 -2.69 -27.17 6.11
CA ASP A 115 -1.65 -26.57 6.98
C ASP A 115 -0.30 -26.40 6.27
N ASP A 116 0.10 -27.39 5.46
CA ASP A 116 1.42 -27.42 4.80
C ASP A 116 1.41 -26.82 3.38
N ALA A 117 0.32 -26.16 2.96
CA ALA A 117 0.20 -25.60 1.60
C ALA A 117 1.32 -24.61 1.25
N PHE A 118 1.89 -23.94 2.27
CA PHE A 118 2.96 -22.97 2.13
C PHE A 118 4.26 -23.37 2.85
N GLU A 119 4.46 -24.63 3.27
CA GLU A 119 5.61 -25.05 4.09
C GLU A 119 6.97 -24.69 3.45
N ASP A 120 7.08 -24.79 2.12
CA ASP A 120 8.28 -24.47 1.33
C ASP A 120 8.34 -23.01 0.83
N SER A 121 7.48 -22.12 1.35
CA SER A 121 7.33 -20.74 0.89
C SER A 121 7.86 -19.74 1.92
N GLU A 122 8.26 -18.54 1.46
CA GLU A 122 8.49 -17.39 2.34
C GLU A 122 7.16 -16.76 2.82
N TYR A 123 6.05 -17.12 2.19
CA TYR A 123 4.71 -16.67 2.56
C TYR A 123 4.08 -17.61 3.58
N ILE A 124 3.28 -17.05 4.48
CA ILE A 124 2.42 -17.77 5.42
C ILE A 124 0.98 -17.33 5.13
N ALA A 125 0.07 -18.28 4.93
CA ALA A 125 -1.36 -17.98 4.88
C ALA A 125 -1.80 -17.44 6.25
N ASP A 126 -2.30 -16.21 6.28
CA ASP A 126 -2.53 -15.47 7.52
C ASP A 126 -4.01 -15.37 7.85
N SER A 127 -4.79 -14.76 6.97
CA SER A 127 -6.20 -14.47 7.22
C SER A 127 -7.01 -14.39 5.94
N SER A 128 -8.32 -14.58 6.04
CA SER A 128 -9.27 -14.33 4.95
C SER A 128 -10.42 -13.46 5.43
N TYR A 129 -10.93 -12.62 4.54
CA TYR A 129 -12.00 -11.67 4.84
C TYR A 129 -13.03 -11.67 3.72
N ASP A 130 -14.30 -11.81 4.09
CA ASP A 130 -15.41 -11.57 3.17
C ASP A 130 -15.90 -10.12 3.32
N VAL A 131 -15.97 -9.42 2.20
CA VAL A 131 -16.48 -8.04 2.12
C VAL A 131 -17.82 -8.07 1.40
N GLY A 132 -18.89 -8.18 2.18
CA GLY A 132 -20.22 -8.43 1.63
C GLY A 132 -20.33 -9.87 1.12
N ASN A 133 -21.08 -10.07 0.03
CA ASN A 133 -21.33 -11.41 -0.52
C ASN A 133 -20.47 -11.75 -1.74
N ASP A 134 -19.77 -10.76 -2.30
CA ASP A 134 -19.20 -10.87 -3.64
C ASP A 134 -17.68 -10.73 -3.68
N VAL A 135 -17.04 -10.42 -2.56
CA VAL A 135 -15.60 -10.18 -2.50
C VAL A 135 -14.97 -10.92 -1.34
N SER A 136 -13.96 -11.70 -1.65
CA SER A 136 -13.11 -12.38 -0.68
C SER A 136 -11.66 -11.90 -0.81
N ILE A 137 -11.00 -11.67 0.32
CA ILE A 137 -9.62 -11.19 0.42
C ILE A 137 -8.82 -12.26 1.16
N TYR A 138 -7.81 -12.82 0.50
CA TYR A 138 -6.91 -13.83 1.08
C TYR A 138 -5.55 -13.18 1.36
N CYS A 139 -5.14 -13.14 2.62
CA CYS A 139 -3.97 -12.41 3.12
C CYS A 139 -2.74 -13.31 3.36
N PHE A 140 -1.67 -12.85 2.73
CA PHE A 140 -0.29 -13.28 2.59
C PHE A 140 0.71 -12.70 3.60
N GLN A 141 0.99 -13.28 4.77
CA GLN A 141 2.07 -12.71 5.61
C GLN A 141 3.44 -13.04 5.01
N ILE A 142 4.31 -12.03 4.90
CA ILE A 142 5.72 -12.17 4.51
C ILE A 142 6.60 -11.14 5.23
N ILE A 143 7.83 -11.50 5.56
CA ILE A 143 8.82 -10.56 6.10
C ILE A 143 9.71 -10.07 4.96
N ARG A 144 9.65 -8.77 4.66
CA ARG A 144 10.53 -8.13 3.66
C ARG A 144 11.68 -7.41 4.33
N GLU A 145 12.88 -7.56 3.79
CA GLU A 145 14.01 -6.70 4.14
C GLU A 145 14.03 -5.49 3.20
N ILE A 146 13.90 -4.30 3.78
CA ILE A 146 13.97 -3.02 3.07
C ILE A 146 15.19 -2.22 3.52
N SER A 147 15.67 -1.33 2.66
CA SER A 147 16.74 -0.40 2.99
C SER A 147 16.17 0.90 3.55
N GLU A 148 16.43 1.18 4.82
CA GLU A 148 16.05 2.43 5.46
C GLU A 148 17.21 3.43 5.41
N ARG A 149 16.93 4.62 4.84
CA ARG A 149 17.84 5.76 4.85
C ARG A 149 17.78 6.45 6.22
N LYS A 150 18.89 6.45 6.94
CA LYS A 150 19.02 7.11 8.24
C LYS A 150 20.18 8.12 8.21
N GLU A 151 19.94 9.33 8.70
CA GLU A 151 21.05 10.24 9.01
C GLU A 151 21.74 9.75 10.27
N LEU A 152 23.04 9.49 10.18
CA LEU A 152 23.82 8.92 11.27
C LEU A 152 24.16 10.01 12.28
N THR A 153 23.91 9.72 13.54
CA THR A 153 24.27 10.58 14.67
C THR A 153 25.55 10.10 15.36
N GLU A 154 26.08 10.91 16.28
CA GLU A 154 27.23 10.50 17.11
C GLU A 154 26.95 9.19 17.85
N SER A 155 25.72 9.00 18.34
CA SER A 155 25.30 7.77 19.02
C SER A 155 25.32 6.54 18.11
N ASP A 156 25.11 6.72 16.80
CA ASP A 156 25.15 5.61 15.84
C ASP A 156 26.58 5.16 15.52
N LEU A 157 27.56 6.07 15.62
CA LEU A 157 28.94 5.85 15.20
C LEU A 157 29.91 5.64 16.37
N GLY A 158 29.55 6.02 17.59
CA GLY A 158 30.38 5.86 18.78
C GLY A 158 31.78 6.47 18.58
N GLU A 159 32.82 5.66 18.70
CA GLU A 159 34.22 6.10 18.53
C GLU A 159 34.52 6.67 17.12
N LEU A 160 33.71 6.32 16.11
CA LEU A 160 33.83 6.84 14.74
C LEU A 160 33.10 8.18 14.54
N ALA A 161 32.50 8.75 15.58
CA ALA A 161 31.73 10.01 15.49
C ALA A 161 32.55 11.18 14.91
N SER A 162 33.87 11.19 15.10
CA SER A 162 34.79 12.19 14.52
C SER A 162 34.76 12.26 12.98
N VAL A 163 34.20 11.25 12.30
CA VAL A 163 33.96 11.30 10.85
C VAL A 163 32.85 12.30 10.51
N LEU A 164 31.87 12.53 11.40
CA LEU A 164 30.76 13.45 11.18
C LEU A 164 31.23 14.89 11.00
N ASP A 165 32.26 15.33 11.74
CA ASP A 165 32.81 16.70 11.65
C ASP A 165 33.32 17.08 10.26
N LYS A 166 33.60 16.08 9.40
CA LYS A 166 34.12 16.29 8.04
C LYS A 166 33.03 16.51 7.01
N TYR A 167 31.76 16.32 7.36
CA TYR A 167 30.64 16.36 6.42
C TYR A 167 29.46 17.11 7.04
N ASN A 168 28.71 17.86 6.22
CA ASN A 168 27.49 18.52 6.73
C ASN A 168 26.44 17.50 7.21
N ARG A 169 26.36 16.34 6.56
CA ARG A 169 25.44 15.23 6.87
C ARG A 169 26.06 13.91 6.41
N VAL A 170 25.97 12.88 7.24
CA VAL A 170 26.36 11.50 6.87
C VAL A 170 25.11 10.63 6.88
N ILE A 171 24.93 9.87 5.80
CA ILE A 171 23.71 9.09 5.59
C ILE A 171 24.07 7.61 5.44
N GLY A 172 23.53 6.81 6.34
CA GLY A 172 23.59 5.37 6.30
C GLY A 172 22.34 4.77 5.67
N TYR A 173 22.51 3.58 5.13
CA TYR A 173 21.42 2.70 4.72
C TYR A 173 21.51 1.45 5.58
N ARG A 174 20.46 1.14 6.34
CA ARG A 174 20.40 -0.08 7.15
C ARG A 174 19.30 -1.00 6.66
N PRO A 175 19.50 -2.32 6.66
CA PRO A 175 18.42 -3.27 6.43
C PRO A 175 17.45 -3.23 7.61
N VAL A 176 16.16 -3.14 7.31
CA VAL A 176 15.06 -3.23 8.28
C VAL A 176 14.11 -4.30 7.79
N LYS A 177 13.69 -5.19 8.70
CA LYS A 177 12.67 -6.21 8.42
C LYS A 177 11.30 -5.62 8.71
N VAL A 178 10.40 -5.73 7.74
CA VAL A 178 9.02 -5.24 7.85
C VAL A 178 8.07 -6.39 7.52
N THR A 179 7.12 -6.63 8.42
CA THR A 179 6.02 -7.56 8.18
C THR A 179 5.04 -6.94 7.20
N CYS A 180 4.81 -7.62 6.09
CA CYS A 180 3.94 -7.23 5.01
C CYS A 180 2.79 -8.23 4.89
N TYR A 181 1.62 -7.74 4.47
CA TYR A 181 0.41 -8.53 4.25
C TYR A 181 -0.02 -8.38 2.80
N ASP A 182 0.61 -9.15 1.92
CA ASP A 182 0.19 -9.22 0.52
C ASP A 182 -1.20 -9.85 0.43
N ALA A 183 -1.92 -9.64 -0.67
CA ALA A 183 -3.25 -10.20 -0.76
C ALA A 183 -3.63 -10.61 -2.18
N VAL A 184 -4.55 -11.57 -2.26
CA VAL A 184 -5.34 -11.83 -3.46
C VAL A 184 -6.79 -11.50 -3.16
N ILE A 185 -7.36 -10.63 -3.98
CA ILE A 185 -8.79 -10.33 -3.96
C ILE A 185 -9.45 -11.07 -5.09
N VAL A 186 -10.50 -11.82 -4.75
CA VAL A 186 -11.44 -12.41 -5.71
C VAL A 186 -12.73 -11.61 -5.63
N ASP A 187 -13.12 -10.98 -6.74
CA ASP A 187 -14.34 -10.19 -6.87
C ASP A 187 -15.27 -10.90 -7.84
N THR A 188 -16.20 -11.67 -7.29
CA THR A 188 -17.15 -12.50 -8.05
C THR A 188 -18.21 -11.67 -8.75
N LYS A 189 -18.53 -10.49 -8.22
CA LYS A 189 -19.47 -9.57 -8.87
C LYS A 189 -18.94 -9.03 -10.20
N ASN A 190 -17.65 -8.72 -10.26
CA ASN A 190 -17.02 -8.15 -11.45
C ASN A 190 -16.18 -9.17 -12.23
N ASN A 191 -16.20 -10.46 -11.86
CA ASN A 191 -15.39 -11.52 -12.46
C ASN A 191 -13.90 -11.12 -12.61
N ARG A 192 -13.27 -10.72 -11.50
CA ARG A 192 -11.86 -10.30 -11.51
C ARG A 192 -11.06 -10.81 -10.32
N VAL A 193 -9.76 -10.97 -10.54
CA VAL A 193 -8.77 -11.24 -9.49
C VAL A 193 -7.77 -10.09 -9.43
N ILE A 194 -7.45 -9.63 -8.23
CA ILE A 194 -6.50 -8.54 -8.01
C ILE A 194 -5.40 -9.04 -7.08
N LEU A 195 -4.16 -9.00 -7.55
CA LEU A 195 -2.99 -9.24 -6.72
C LEU A 195 -2.54 -7.94 -6.07
N GLN A 196 -2.14 -8.01 -4.81
CA GLN A 196 -1.65 -6.88 -4.05
C GLN A 196 -0.33 -7.20 -3.37
N LEU A 197 0.64 -6.30 -3.49
CA LEU A 197 1.80 -6.27 -2.61
C LEU A 197 1.63 -5.12 -1.60
N ASP A 198 1.83 -5.45 -0.33
CA ASP A 198 1.73 -4.50 0.78
C ASP A 198 2.87 -3.48 0.79
N LEU A 199 2.57 -2.30 1.30
CA LEU A 199 3.49 -1.17 1.47
C LEU A 199 4.19 -0.79 0.15
N GLY A 200 3.41 -0.50 -0.88
CA GLY A 200 3.90 -0.16 -2.22
C GLY A 200 4.91 0.98 -2.24
N SER A 201 4.81 1.92 -1.31
CA SER A 201 5.71 3.07 -1.14
C SER A 201 7.15 2.70 -0.77
N ILE A 202 7.38 1.54 -0.13
CA ILE A 202 8.71 1.09 0.32
C ILE A 202 9.32 0.05 -0.63
N VAL A 203 8.53 -0.51 -1.55
CA VAL A 203 9.01 -1.48 -2.53
C VAL A 203 9.82 -0.78 -3.60
N LEU A 204 11.10 -1.15 -3.74
CA LEU A 204 11.95 -0.62 -4.79
C LEU A 204 11.44 -1.08 -6.17
N ALA A 205 11.45 -0.16 -7.15
CA ALA A 205 10.93 -0.42 -8.49
C ALA A 205 11.57 -1.64 -9.20
N ASN A 206 12.82 -1.98 -8.89
CA ASN A 206 13.49 -3.16 -9.44
C ASN A 206 13.12 -4.49 -8.74
N ALA A 207 12.43 -4.43 -7.61
CA ALA A 207 11.99 -5.60 -6.83
C ALA A 207 10.53 -5.99 -7.10
N VAL A 208 9.71 -5.06 -7.63
CA VAL A 208 8.26 -5.26 -7.88
C VAL A 208 8.00 -6.54 -8.68
N ASP A 209 8.66 -6.70 -9.83
CA ASP A 209 8.51 -7.88 -10.69
C ASP A 209 8.85 -9.19 -9.98
N LYS A 210 9.93 -9.17 -9.18
CA LYS A 210 10.36 -10.33 -8.39
C LYS A 210 9.31 -10.69 -7.33
N PHE A 211 8.71 -9.71 -6.67
CA PHE A 211 7.73 -9.94 -5.61
C PHE A 211 6.40 -10.46 -6.14
N PHE A 212 5.86 -9.89 -7.22
CA PHE A 212 4.67 -10.46 -7.85
C PHE A 212 4.93 -11.87 -8.40
N HIS A 213 6.07 -12.10 -9.05
CA HIS A 213 6.43 -13.43 -9.53
C HIS A 213 6.54 -14.46 -8.40
N LYS A 214 7.12 -14.06 -7.25
CA LYS A 214 7.16 -14.90 -6.05
C LYS A 214 5.76 -15.19 -5.52
N LEU A 215 4.90 -14.18 -5.39
CA LEU A 215 3.53 -14.36 -4.91
C LEU A 215 2.74 -15.33 -5.81
N ILE A 216 2.76 -15.11 -7.13
CA ILE A 216 2.09 -15.97 -8.11
C ILE A 216 2.61 -17.41 -8.03
N THR A 217 3.93 -17.59 -8.02
CA THR A 217 4.55 -18.92 -7.97
C THR A 217 4.24 -19.64 -6.66
N SER A 218 4.29 -18.94 -5.52
CA SER A 218 3.96 -19.52 -4.20
C SER A 218 2.51 -19.96 -4.13
N ILE A 219 1.57 -19.14 -4.62
CA ILE A 219 0.14 -19.50 -4.63
C ILE A 219 -0.13 -20.66 -5.57
N ASN A 220 0.43 -20.65 -6.78
CA ASN A 220 0.23 -21.76 -7.72
C ASN A 220 0.83 -23.07 -7.20
N LYS A 221 1.96 -23.03 -6.47
CA LYS A 221 2.51 -24.20 -5.77
C LYS A 221 1.59 -24.64 -4.63
N ALA A 222 1.02 -23.72 -3.86
CA ALA A 222 0.05 -24.04 -2.82
C ALA A 222 -1.22 -24.69 -3.40
N PHE A 223 -1.69 -24.23 -4.57
CA PHE A 223 -2.76 -24.90 -5.33
C PHE A 223 -2.37 -26.35 -5.71
N ASP A 224 -1.13 -26.59 -6.14
CA ASP A 224 -0.66 -27.97 -6.43
C ASP A 224 -0.68 -28.86 -5.17
N VAL A 225 -0.18 -28.35 -4.03
CA VAL A 225 -0.15 -29.08 -2.75
C VAL A 225 -1.57 -29.40 -2.26
N ALA A 226 -2.49 -28.45 -2.40
CA ALA A 226 -3.90 -28.59 -2.05
C ALA A 226 -4.70 -29.42 -3.07
N GLY A 227 -4.08 -29.90 -4.16
CA GLY A 227 -4.76 -30.72 -5.18
C GLY A 227 -5.73 -29.93 -6.09
N VAL A 228 -5.69 -28.60 -6.06
CA VAL A 228 -6.47 -27.73 -6.95
C VAL A 228 -5.93 -27.88 -8.37
N THR A 229 -6.77 -28.18 -9.35
CA THR A 229 -6.34 -28.41 -10.75
C THR A 229 -7.08 -27.57 -11.80
N ASN A 230 -8.18 -26.95 -11.41
CA ASN A 230 -9.09 -26.22 -12.30
C ASN A 230 -8.74 -24.74 -12.49
N CYS A 231 -8.00 -24.10 -11.56
CA CYS A 231 -7.61 -22.70 -11.68
C CYS A 231 -6.14 -22.45 -11.34
N ARG A 232 -5.53 -21.45 -11.99
CA ARG A 232 -4.17 -20.98 -11.69
C ARG A 232 -4.11 -19.47 -11.83
N LEU A 233 -3.32 -18.82 -10.96
CA LEU A 233 -2.99 -17.41 -11.17
C LEU A 233 -2.20 -17.27 -12.47
N PRO A 234 -2.60 -16.35 -13.36
CA PRO A 234 -1.99 -16.22 -14.68
C PRO A 234 -0.59 -15.60 -14.59
N GLU A 235 0.16 -15.67 -15.69
CA GLU A 235 1.44 -14.98 -15.80
C GLU A 235 1.26 -13.46 -15.88
N LYS A 236 2.28 -12.70 -15.47
CA LYS A 236 2.26 -11.22 -15.46
C LYS A 236 1.75 -10.60 -16.76
N ALA A 237 2.13 -11.16 -17.91
CA ALA A 237 1.77 -10.61 -19.22
C ALA A 237 0.27 -10.71 -19.56
N GLN A 238 -0.51 -11.51 -18.82
CA GLN A 238 -1.94 -11.70 -19.02
C GLN A 238 -2.80 -10.71 -18.19
N PHE A 239 -2.20 -10.02 -17.23
CA PHE A 239 -2.86 -8.96 -16.46
C PHE A 239 -3.13 -7.73 -17.33
N GLU A 240 -3.98 -6.83 -16.83
CA GLU A 240 -4.32 -5.62 -17.55
C GLU A 240 -3.10 -4.72 -17.78
N ASN A 241 -2.90 -4.32 -19.04
CA ASN A 241 -1.81 -3.44 -19.42
C ASN A 241 -2.24 -1.98 -19.26
N LEU A 242 -1.78 -1.37 -18.18
CA LEU A 242 -2.06 0.00 -17.76
C LEU A 242 -1.18 1.05 -18.44
N TYR A 243 -0.37 0.68 -19.44
CA TYR A 243 0.55 1.63 -20.08
C TYR A 243 -0.19 2.84 -20.69
N ASN A 244 -1.33 2.59 -21.34
CA ASN A 244 -2.13 3.66 -21.94
C ASN A 244 -2.88 4.49 -20.89
N ALA A 245 -3.06 3.96 -19.68
CA ALA A 245 -3.67 4.69 -18.56
C ALA A 245 -2.87 5.92 -18.17
N ILE A 246 -1.55 5.93 -18.38
CA ILE A 246 -0.70 7.09 -18.06
C ILE A 246 -1.16 8.33 -18.84
N GLN A 247 -1.37 8.20 -20.15
CA GLN A 247 -1.83 9.29 -21.00
C GLN A 247 -3.31 9.59 -20.73
N LYS A 248 -4.17 8.56 -20.61
CA LYS A 248 -5.60 8.75 -20.34
C LYS A 248 -5.85 9.46 -19.02
N PHE A 249 -5.08 9.17 -17.97
CA PHE A 249 -5.15 9.90 -16.71
C PHE A 249 -4.76 11.37 -16.86
N TYR A 250 -3.75 11.68 -17.66
CA TYR A 250 -3.34 13.06 -17.94
C TYR A 250 -4.40 13.82 -18.73
N ASP A 251 -5.03 13.18 -19.71
CA ASP A 251 -6.02 13.83 -20.59
C ASP A 251 -7.42 13.92 -19.94
N ASN A 252 -7.77 13.01 -19.03
CA ASN A 252 -9.09 12.96 -18.40
C ASN A 252 -9.26 14.08 -17.36
N ASP A 253 -10.21 14.98 -17.55
CA ASP A 253 -10.48 16.12 -16.66
C ASP A 253 -10.99 15.73 -15.26
N GLU A 254 -11.59 14.55 -15.10
CA GLU A 254 -12.04 14.05 -13.80
C GLU A 254 -10.84 13.82 -12.87
N GLY A 255 -10.91 14.32 -11.64
CA GLY A 255 -9.84 14.22 -10.67
C GLY A 255 -8.70 15.20 -10.92
N GLU A 256 -7.63 15.06 -10.15
CA GLU A 256 -6.52 16.03 -10.11
C GLU A 256 -5.18 15.32 -10.28
N VAL A 257 -4.37 15.78 -11.23
CA VAL A 257 -3.02 15.23 -11.40
C VAL A 257 -2.10 15.85 -10.35
N THR A 258 -1.59 15.01 -9.45
CA THR A 258 -0.78 15.43 -8.30
C THR A 258 0.71 15.44 -8.61
N SER A 259 1.15 14.59 -9.56
CA SER A 259 2.47 14.67 -10.15
C SER A 259 2.49 14.03 -11.53
N ALA A 260 3.44 14.44 -12.37
CA ALA A 260 3.74 13.77 -13.62
C ALA A 260 5.23 13.86 -13.95
N SER A 261 5.75 12.82 -14.61
CA SER A 261 6.98 12.91 -15.38
C SER A 261 6.62 12.76 -16.85
N PHE A 262 7.06 13.71 -17.68
CA PHE A 262 6.66 13.77 -19.08
C PHE A 262 7.79 14.22 -19.99
N SER A 263 7.70 13.80 -21.26
CA SER A 263 8.62 14.19 -22.32
C SER A 263 7.96 15.19 -23.25
N THR A 264 8.70 16.22 -23.63
CA THR A 264 8.36 17.20 -24.67
C THR A 264 9.22 16.96 -25.91
N SER A 265 9.12 17.82 -26.92
CA SER A 265 10.01 17.86 -28.08
C SER A 265 11.47 18.15 -27.71
N LYS A 266 11.71 18.86 -26.59
CA LYS A 266 13.04 19.35 -26.20
C LYS A 266 13.64 18.58 -25.04
N ASN A 267 12.88 18.43 -23.97
CA ASN A 267 13.40 17.97 -22.67
C ASN A 267 12.38 17.09 -21.94
N ASN A 268 12.86 16.44 -20.88
CA ASN A 268 12.03 15.72 -19.93
C ASN A 268 11.84 16.55 -18.67
N HIS A 269 10.64 16.50 -18.15
CA HIS A 269 10.23 17.29 -17.00
C HIS A 269 9.64 16.39 -15.93
N HIS A 270 9.76 16.84 -14.69
CA HIS A 270 9.03 16.29 -13.57
C HIS A 270 8.38 17.44 -12.83
N GLU A 271 7.06 17.33 -12.68
CA GLU A 271 6.25 18.30 -11.96
C GLU A 271 5.46 17.57 -10.88
N THR A 272 5.37 18.21 -9.72
CA THR A 272 4.57 17.78 -8.56
C THR A 272 3.83 19.01 -8.08
N LEU A 273 2.64 18.84 -7.50
CA LEU A 273 1.88 19.95 -6.93
C LEU A 273 2.76 20.78 -6.00
N ARG A 274 2.70 22.09 -6.19
CA ARG A 274 3.29 23.11 -5.31
C ARG A 274 2.22 24.12 -4.96
N ASP A 275 2.34 24.68 -3.77
CA ASP A 275 1.51 25.80 -3.29
C ASP A 275 0.00 25.50 -3.30
N ARG A 276 -0.82 26.46 -3.75
CA ARG A 276 -2.30 26.40 -3.78
C ARG A 276 -2.85 25.65 -4.99
N ALA A 277 -2.00 25.20 -5.93
CA ALA A 277 -2.46 24.48 -7.10
C ALA A 277 -3.05 23.13 -6.66
N ARG A 278 -4.22 22.80 -7.20
CA ARG A 278 -4.87 21.50 -6.94
C ARG A 278 -4.58 20.46 -8.02
N ASP A 279 -4.28 20.89 -9.24
CA ASP A 279 -3.98 20.05 -10.39
C ASP A 279 -2.82 20.66 -11.18
N ILE A 280 -1.74 19.89 -11.42
CA ILE A 280 -0.56 20.40 -12.14
C ILE A 280 -0.92 20.87 -13.54
N ARG A 281 -1.93 20.25 -14.18
CA ARG A 281 -2.34 20.59 -15.56
C ARG A 281 -2.91 22.00 -15.67
N LYS A 282 -3.44 22.51 -14.55
CA LYS A 282 -4.06 23.83 -14.44
C LYS A 282 -3.09 24.88 -13.92
N ALA A 283 -1.86 24.50 -13.55
CA ALA A 283 -0.84 25.46 -13.15
C ALA A 283 -0.40 26.32 -14.34
N GLU A 284 -0.21 27.61 -14.11
CA GLU A 284 0.13 28.58 -15.18
C GLU A 284 1.39 28.19 -15.95
N TYR A 285 2.42 27.73 -15.23
CA TYR A 285 3.66 27.24 -15.84
C TYR A 285 3.40 26.06 -16.80
N HIS A 286 2.58 25.11 -16.37
CA HIS A 286 2.24 23.93 -17.16
C HIS A 286 1.43 24.31 -18.42
N LEU A 287 0.43 25.16 -18.26
CA LEU A 287 -0.40 25.63 -19.38
C LEU A 287 0.41 26.36 -20.45
N ARG A 288 1.34 27.23 -20.04
CA ARG A 288 2.26 27.93 -20.95
C ARG A 288 3.20 26.95 -21.65
N GLY A 289 3.77 26.00 -20.90
CA GLY A 289 4.63 24.96 -21.47
C GLY A 289 3.90 24.09 -22.50
N LYS A 290 2.68 23.66 -22.18
CA LYS A 290 1.80 22.89 -23.08
C LYS A 290 1.49 23.67 -24.36
N ALA A 291 1.05 24.92 -24.26
CA ALA A 291 0.74 25.74 -25.43
C ALA A 291 1.96 25.97 -26.34
N ALA A 292 3.15 26.16 -25.74
CA ALA A 292 4.39 26.31 -26.50
C ALA A 292 4.80 25.02 -27.23
N GLU A 293 4.60 23.86 -26.60
CA GLU A 293 4.85 22.56 -27.21
C GLU A 293 3.86 22.28 -28.36
N GLU A 294 2.58 22.57 -28.16
CA GLU A 294 1.52 22.41 -29.17
C GLU A 294 1.74 23.33 -30.38
N ALA A 295 2.20 24.57 -30.17
CA ALA A 295 2.54 25.49 -31.26
C ALA A 295 3.68 24.99 -32.16
N LEU A 296 4.52 24.08 -31.65
CA LEU A 296 5.59 23.43 -32.41
C LEU A 296 5.15 22.09 -33.03
N GLY A 297 3.86 21.75 -32.95
CA GLY A 297 3.32 20.46 -33.39
C GLY A 297 3.67 19.29 -32.47
N GLY A 298 4.21 19.58 -31.28
CA GLY A 298 4.54 18.59 -30.26
C GLY A 298 3.35 18.25 -29.35
N LYS A 299 3.59 17.38 -28.37
CA LYS A 299 2.63 17.06 -27.32
C LYS A 299 3.31 16.65 -26.03
N ILE A 300 2.65 16.91 -24.91
CA ILE A 300 3.06 16.39 -23.60
C ILE A 300 2.85 14.87 -23.59
N ARG A 301 3.91 14.11 -23.34
CA ARG A 301 3.87 12.64 -23.28
C ARG A 301 4.26 12.18 -21.88
N PRO A 302 3.30 12.04 -20.95
CA PRO A 302 3.57 11.51 -19.63
C PRO A 302 4.01 10.05 -19.71
N TYR A 303 5.01 9.72 -18.90
CA TYR A 303 5.49 8.34 -18.70
C TYR A 303 5.45 7.93 -17.23
N ARG A 304 5.11 8.86 -16.33
CA ARG A 304 4.70 8.62 -14.94
C ARG A 304 3.60 9.62 -14.60
N ILE A 305 2.59 9.18 -13.87
CA ILE A 305 1.51 10.03 -13.42
C ILE A 305 1.03 9.59 -12.04
N SER A 306 0.76 10.55 -11.18
CA SER A 306 -0.01 10.37 -9.96
C SER A 306 -1.28 11.20 -10.07
N LYS A 307 -2.42 10.59 -9.76
CA LYS A 307 -3.72 11.22 -9.88
C LYS A 307 -4.61 10.85 -8.71
N ARG A 308 -5.32 11.84 -8.17
CA ARG A 308 -6.29 11.67 -7.10
C ARG A 308 -7.70 11.92 -7.59
N PHE A 309 -8.66 11.21 -7.02
CA PHE A 309 -10.07 11.33 -7.37
C PHE A 309 -10.89 11.59 -6.12
N GLU A 310 -11.81 12.56 -6.16
CA GLU A 310 -12.70 12.80 -5.02
C GLU A 310 -13.88 11.82 -5.09
N ARG A 311 -13.95 10.87 -4.15
CA ARG A 311 -15.10 9.95 -4.06
C ARG A 311 -16.24 10.57 -3.25
N VAL A 312 -15.89 11.18 -2.13
CA VAL A 312 -16.76 11.99 -1.27
C VAL A 312 -15.92 13.18 -0.79
N THR A 313 -16.58 14.25 -0.39
CA THR A 313 -15.92 15.49 0.04
C THR A 313 -14.71 15.21 0.94
N ASN A 314 -13.53 15.67 0.53
CA ASN A 314 -12.26 15.50 1.26
C ASN A 314 -11.74 14.05 1.41
N LYS A 315 -12.21 13.10 0.58
CA LYS A 315 -11.60 11.76 0.45
C LYS A 315 -11.05 11.57 -0.96
N TRP A 316 -9.73 11.45 -1.03
CA TRP A 316 -8.96 11.55 -2.26
C TRP A 316 -8.08 10.32 -2.50
N PRO A 317 -8.67 9.12 -2.73
CA PRO A 317 -7.90 7.97 -3.16
C PRO A 317 -7.04 8.32 -4.38
N GLN A 318 -5.79 7.84 -4.36
CA GLN A 318 -4.79 8.15 -5.37
C GLN A 318 -4.33 6.89 -6.09
N VAL A 319 -3.89 7.10 -7.32
CA VAL A 319 -3.18 6.11 -8.12
C VAL A 319 -1.93 6.73 -8.72
N TYR A 320 -0.82 6.01 -8.63
CA TYR A 320 0.39 6.23 -9.39
C TYR A 320 0.57 5.11 -10.42
N ALA A 321 0.81 5.49 -11.67
CA ALA A 321 1.14 4.59 -12.76
C ALA A 321 2.33 5.16 -13.53
N GLY A 322 3.35 4.35 -13.82
CA GLY A 322 4.49 4.87 -14.54
C GLY A 322 5.63 3.92 -14.76
N ILE A 323 6.45 4.27 -15.75
CA ILE A 323 7.63 3.51 -16.16
C ILE A 323 8.88 4.39 -16.07
N HIS A 324 10.06 3.78 -16.18
CA HIS A 324 11.31 4.54 -16.29
C HIS A 324 11.46 5.17 -17.67
N TYR A 325 12.02 6.38 -17.77
CA TYR A 325 12.24 7.10 -19.02
C TYR A 325 13.00 6.27 -20.08
N ARG A 326 14.02 5.51 -19.66
CA ARG A 326 14.75 4.60 -20.57
C ARG A 326 13.83 3.56 -21.22
N TYR A 327 12.81 3.06 -20.52
CA TYR A 327 11.85 2.11 -21.09
C TYR A 327 10.84 2.83 -21.99
N PHE A 328 10.39 4.01 -21.59
CA PHE A 328 9.50 4.88 -22.37
C PHE A 328 10.08 5.20 -23.75
N ASN A 329 11.36 5.55 -23.79
CA ASN A 329 12.06 5.92 -25.03
C ASN A 329 12.44 4.75 -25.94
N LYS A 330 12.36 3.51 -25.48
CA LYS A 330 12.63 2.37 -26.37
C LYS A 330 11.54 2.32 -27.45
N PRO A 331 11.83 1.93 -28.70
CA PRO A 331 10.78 1.63 -29.67
C PRO A 331 9.98 0.37 -29.25
N GLY A 332 8.83 0.15 -29.90
CA GLY A 332 8.02 -1.05 -29.76
C GLY A 332 6.88 -0.95 -28.76
N LEU A 333 6.11 -2.04 -28.67
CA LEU A 333 4.98 -2.17 -27.73
C LEU A 333 5.46 -2.03 -26.29
N LYS A 334 4.62 -1.40 -25.47
CA LYS A 334 4.90 -1.06 -24.09
C LYS A 334 3.93 -1.76 -23.17
N SER A 335 4.44 -2.13 -22.01
CA SER A 335 3.68 -2.80 -20.97
C SER A 335 3.95 -2.16 -19.62
N LEU A 336 2.88 -1.99 -18.86
CA LEU A 336 2.88 -1.67 -17.44
C LEU A 336 1.72 -2.46 -16.84
N TYR A 337 1.97 -3.41 -15.95
CA TYR A 337 0.90 -4.26 -15.40
C TYR A 337 0.55 -3.89 -13.97
N GLU A 338 1.39 -3.06 -13.35
CA GLU A 338 1.28 -2.64 -11.98
C GLU A 338 0.86 -1.15 -11.85
N ALA A 339 0.06 -0.87 -10.83
CA ALA A 339 -0.21 0.48 -10.35
C ALA A 339 -0.01 0.53 -8.83
N HIS A 340 0.35 1.70 -8.30
CA HIS A 340 0.42 1.94 -6.86
C HIS A 340 -0.80 2.75 -6.45
N ILE A 341 -1.60 2.24 -5.52
CA ILE A 341 -2.73 2.96 -4.93
C ILE A 341 -2.42 3.35 -3.49
N PHE A 342 -2.85 4.54 -3.09
CA PHE A 342 -2.62 5.08 -1.75
C PHE A 342 -3.67 6.13 -1.38
N ASP A 343 -3.70 6.52 -0.10
CA ASP A 343 -4.79 7.29 0.53
C ASP A 343 -6.16 6.57 0.47
N ILE A 344 -6.15 5.24 0.59
CA ILE A 344 -7.33 4.38 0.51
C ILE A 344 -7.83 4.04 1.92
N LYS A 345 -8.92 4.68 2.35
CA LYS A 345 -9.40 4.61 3.75
C LYS A 345 -10.46 3.54 4.00
N SER A 346 -10.94 2.86 2.97
CA SER A 346 -11.99 1.85 3.06
C SER A 346 -12.11 1.01 1.79
N TYR A 347 -12.78 -0.14 1.87
CA TYR A 347 -13.13 -0.93 0.68
C TYR A 347 -13.90 -0.13 -0.40
N LYS A 348 -14.75 0.82 0.00
CA LYS A 348 -15.46 1.68 -0.97
C LYS A 348 -14.53 2.62 -1.72
N ASP A 349 -13.48 3.12 -1.06
CA ASP A 349 -12.43 3.90 -1.71
C ASP A 349 -11.58 3.00 -2.63
N TYR A 350 -11.30 1.77 -2.18
CA TYR A 350 -10.57 0.75 -2.92
C TYR A 350 -11.28 0.37 -4.22
N SER A 351 -12.52 -0.12 -4.15
CA SER A 351 -13.32 -0.48 -5.33
C SER A 351 -13.44 0.69 -6.30
N PHE A 352 -13.67 1.90 -5.78
CA PHE A 352 -13.72 3.10 -6.60
C PHE A 352 -12.43 3.36 -7.36
N ILE A 353 -11.25 3.28 -6.72
CA ILE A 353 -9.98 3.54 -7.41
C ILE A 353 -9.64 2.44 -8.43
N ILE A 354 -9.98 1.18 -8.16
CA ILE A 354 -9.84 0.08 -9.12
C ILE A 354 -10.68 0.36 -10.37
N ASP A 355 -11.94 0.77 -10.21
CA ASP A 355 -12.81 1.07 -11.34
C ASP A 355 -12.30 2.28 -12.14
N LYS A 356 -11.71 3.28 -11.47
CA LYS A 356 -11.03 4.40 -12.16
C LYS A 356 -9.82 3.96 -12.97
N ILE A 357 -9.02 3.02 -12.46
CA ILE A 357 -7.89 2.45 -13.20
C ILE A 357 -8.39 1.72 -14.45
N LEU A 358 -9.38 0.85 -14.28
CA LEU A 358 -9.93 0.04 -15.36
C LEU A 358 -10.64 0.89 -16.43
N ALA A 359 -11.35 1.96 -16.04
CA ALA A 359 -11.95 2.90 -16.99
C ALA A 359 -10.91 3.67 -17.82
N ASN A 360 -9.67 3.75 -17.35
CA ASN A 360 -8.58 4.45 -18.04
C ASN A 360 -7.54 3.48 -18.65
N ARG A 361 -7.74 2.15 -18.66
CA ARG A 361 -6.76 1.18 -19.19
C ARG A 361 -6.52 1.30 -20.69
#